data_AF-A0A3N5U0U2-F1
#
_entry.id   AF-A0A3N5U0U2-F1
#
_cell.length_a   1.000
_cell.length_b   1.000
_cell.length_c   1.000
_cell.angle_alpha   90.00
_cell.angle_beta   90.00
_cell.angle_gamma   90.00
#
_symmetry.space_group_name_H-M   'P 1'
#
loop_
_entity.id
_entity.type
_entity.pdbx_description
1 polymer ?
#
loop_
_entity_poly.entity_id
_entity_poly.type
_entity_poly.pdbx_seq_one_letter_code
_entity_poly.pdbx_strand_id
1 'polypeptide(L)'
;MAKTTATGAGNQGVGKVFILYGTVKAVAPDGTARILAPNSPIFADDRIITGADGSITIQFDGPPVTQLDLGRMTEIVIDENVYGGVAPEVVTEAAADADKIQEALLAGDEEIDLEATAAGGDAGAGGGH
;
A
#
# COMPACT_ATOMS: atom_id res chain seq x y z
N MET A 1 11.12 17.01 14.71
CA MET A 1 10.01 16.48 15.53
C MET A 1 8.69 16.97 14.93
N ALA A 2 8.23 16.37 13.82
CA ALA A 2 7.02 16.82 13.14
C ALA A 2 5.78 16.23 13.83
N LYS A 3 5.11 17.12 14.55
CA LYS A 3 3.76 17.11 15.11
C LYS A 3 2.82 15.97 14.62
N THR A 4 2.70 14.93 15.46
CA THR A 4 1.53 14.05 15.49
C THR A 4 0.27 14.89 15.64
N THR A 5 -0.59 14.86 14.62
CA THR A 5 -1.96 15.38 14.73
C THR A 5 -2.92 14.25 14.35
N ALA A 6 -3.01 13.24 15.22
CA ALA A 6 -4.13 12.32 15.22
C ALA A 6 -5.34 13.11 15.75
N THR A 7 -6.09 13.75 14.85
CA THR A 7 -7.32 14.48 15.19
C THR A 7 -8.44 13.92 14.33
N GLY A 8 -9.17 12.94 14.89
CA GLY A 8 -10.47 12.46 14.39
C GLY A 8 -10.46 11.81 13.00
N ALA A 9 -9.77 10.67 12.84
CA ALA A 9 -9.59 10.03 11.53
C ALA A 9 -10.83 9.30 10.98
N GLY A 10 -11.79 8.85 11.81
CA GLY A 10 -12.90 8.00 11.37
C GLY A 10 -14.05 8.69 10.61
N ASN A 11 -13.94 9.97 10.26
CA ASN A 11 -15.01 10.73 9.61
C ASN A 11 -14.52 11.62 8.44
N GLN A 12 -13.26 11.47 8.00
CA GLN A 12 -12.78 12.17 6.81
C GLN A 12 -13.27 11.44 5.56
N GLY A 13 -14.04 12.14 4.70
CA GLY A 13 -14.38 11.62 3.38
C GLY A 13 -13.15 11.54 2.48
N VAL A 14 -12.85 10.35 1.96
CA VAL A 14 -11.69 10.08 1.10
C VAL A 14 -12.09 9.70 -0.32
N GLY A 15 -13.38 9.53 -0.58
CA GLY A 15 -13.88 9.17 -1.89
C GLY A 15 -15.38 8.93 -1.89
N LYS A 16 -15.86 8.35 -2.99
CA LYS A 16 -17.27 8.01 -3.18
C LYS A 16 -17.46 6.73 -3.98
N VAL A 17 -18.63 6.13 -3.81
CA VAL A 17 -19.07 4.98 -4.61
C VAL A 17 -19.38 5.43 -6.04
N PHE A 18 -18.62 4.92 -7.00
CA PHE A 18 -18.82 5.21 -8.42
C PHE A 18 -19.76 4.22 -9.09
N ILE A 19 -19.53 2.91 -8.89
CA ILE A 19 -20.35 1.82 -9.41
C ILE A 19 -20.65 0.86 -8.27
N LEU A 20 -21.88 0.36 -8.17
CA LEU A 20 -22.28 -0.63 -7.16
C LEU A 20 -23.28 -1.62 -7.74
N TYR A 21 -23.04 -2.90 -7.48
CA TYR A 21 -23.96 -4.00 -7.73
C TYR A 21 -24.14 -4.82 -6.46
N GLY A 22 -25.34 -5.39 -6.28
CA GLY A 22 -25.65 -6.25 -5.13
C GLY A 22 -25.58 -5.53 -3.78
N THR A 23 -25.24 -6.27 -2.73
CA THR A 23 -25.17 -5.73 -1.36
C THR A 23 -23.73 -5.44 -0.95
N VAL A 24 -23.46 -4.18 -0.56
CA VAL A 24 -22.17 -3.76 -0.01
C VAL A 24 -22.41 -2.91 1.24
N LYS A 25 -21.60 -3.12 2.27
CA LYS A 25 -21.64 -2.32 3.50
C LYS A 25 -20.26 -1.75 3.83
N ALA A 26 -20.25 -0.57 4.41
CA ALA A 26 -19.10 0.01 5.10
C ALA A 26 -19.31 -0.12 6.61
N VAL A 27 -18.27 -0.53 7.33
CA VAL A 27 -18.25 -0.53 8.80
C VAL A 27 -17.18 0.46 9.23
N ALA A 28 -17.60 1.55 9.86
CA ALA A 28 -16.72 2.58 10.39
C ALA A 28 -15.87 2.01 11.55
N PRO A 29 -14.74 2.66 11.91
CA PRO A 29 -13.87 2.22 13.00
C PRO A 29 -14.55 2.20 14.38
N ASP A 30 -15.64 2.95 14.54
CA ASP A 30 -16.52 2.94 15.72
C ASP A 30 -17.49 1.73 15.76
N GLY A 31 -17.49 0.90 14.72
CA GLY A 31 -18.37 -0.26 14.55
C GLY A 31 -19.70 0.06 13.86
N THR A 32 -19.97 1.31 13.52
CA THR A 32 -21.21 1.71 12.83
C THR A 32 -21.25 1.14 11.41
N ALA A 33 -22.25 0.31 11.12
CA ALA A 33 -22.44 -0.26 9.78
C ALA A 33 -23.41 0.57 8.93
N ARG A 34 -23.05 0.79 7.66
CA ARG A 34 -23.80 1.54 6.66
C ARG A 34 -23.93 0.73 5.38
N ILE A 35 -25.14 0.59 4.85
CA ILE A 35 -25.34 0.04 3.50
C ILE A 35 -24.97 1.11 2.50
N LEU A 36 -24.14 0.75 1.52
CA LEU A 36 -23.69 1.67 0.49
C LEU A 36 -24.66 1.66 -0.70
N ALA A 37 -24.82 2.85 -1.28
CA ALA A 37 -25.53 3.10 -2.52
C ALA A 37 -24.62 3.91 -3.47
N PRO A 38 -24.93 3.98 -4.78
CA PRO A 38 -24.21 4.85 -5.70
C PRO A 38 -24.11 6.29 -5.16
N ASN A 39 -22.93 6.92 -5.29
CA ASN A 39 -22.56 8.22 -4.73
C ASN A 39 -22.50 8.31 -3.19
N SER A 40 -22.57 7.20 -2.45
CA SER A 40 -22.31 7.24 -1.01
C SER A 40 -20.87 7.68 -0.73
N PRO A 41 -20.64 8.50 0.30
CA PRO A 41 -19.28 8.85 0.71
C PRO A 41 -18.58 7.63 1.32
N ILE A 42 -17.28 7.52 1.05
CA ILE A 42 -16.37 6.56 1.69
C ILE A 42 -15.48 7.35 2.64
N PHE A 43 -15.33 6.85 3.87
CA PHE A 43 -14.52 7.50 4.89
C PHE A 43 -13.20 6.77 5.12
N ALA A 44 -12.20 7.50 5.59
CA ALA A 44 -10.95 6.89 6.05
C ALA A 44 -11.24 5.86 7.16
N ASP A 45 -10.47 4.77 7.15
CA ASP A 45 -10.59 3.63 8.06
C ASP A 45 -11.93 2.86 7.97
N ASP A 46 -12.79 3.18 7.00
CA ASP A 46 -13.98 2.36 6.74
C ASP A 46 -13.56 0.98 6.27
N ARG A 47 -14.24 -0.04 6.79
CA ARG A 47 -14.13 -1.39 6.30
C ARG A 47 -15.23 -1.71 5.31
N ILE A 48 -14.86 -1.88 4.05
CA ILE A 48 -15.79 -2.21 2.96
C ILE A 48 -15.92 -3.72 2.87
N ILE A 49 -17.16 -4.21 2.90
CA ILE A 49 -17.50 -5.63 2.84
C ILE A 49 -18.52 -5.83 1.72
N THR A 50 -18.14 -6.58 0.68
CA THR A 50 -19.03 -6.95 -0.43
C THR A 50 -19.68 -8.31 -0.19
N GLY A 51 -20.98 -8.41 -0.48
CA GLY A 51 -21.74 -9.66 -0.36
C GLY A 51 -21.44 -10.67 -1.46
N ALA A 52 -22.18 -11.79 -1.44
CA ALA A 52 -22.08 -12.86 -2.44
C ALA A 52 -22.50 -12.42 -3.85
N ASP A 53 -23.29 -11.35 -3.96
CA ASP A 53 -23.72 -10.68 -5.18
C ASP A 53 -23.11 -9.27 -5.34
N GLY A 54 -22.25 -8.87 -4.40
CA GLY A 54 -21.76 -7.50 -4.25
C GLY A 54 -20.52 -7.20 -5.09
N SER A 55 -20.49 -6.05 -5.76
CA SER A 55 -19.29 -5.50 -6.39
C SER A 55 -19.34 -3.97 -6.31
N ILE A 56 -18.19 -3.35 -6.11
CA ILE A 56 -18.12 -1.90 -5.94
C ILE A 56 -16.85 -1.33 -6.58
N THR A 57 -17.02 -0.21 -7.28
CA THR A 57 -15.92 0.67 -7.70
C THR A 57 -15.97 1.90 -6.81
N ILE A 58 -14.89 2.16 -6.09
CA ILE A 58 -14.70 3.37 -5.29
C ILE A 58 -13.80 4.31 -6.08
N GLN A 59 -14.21 5.57 -6.18
CA GLN A 59 -13.38 6.64 -6.72
C GLN A 59 -12.86 7.47 -5.54
N PHE A 60 -11.54 7.54 -5.38
CA PHE A 60 -10.92 8.33 -4.33
C PHE A 60 -10.76 9.80 -4.75
N ASP A 61 -10.89 10.68 -3.78
CA ASP A 61 -10.71 12.12 -3.95
C ASP A 61 -9.22 12.44 -3.81
N GLY A 62 -8.62 13.06 -4.83
CA GLY A 62 -7.21 13.46 -4.79
C GLY A 62 -6.61 13.65 -6.18
N PRO A 63 -5.44 14.32 -6.29
CA PRO A 63 -4.62 14.31 -7.49
C PRO A 63 -3.48 13.27 -7.36
N PRO A 64 -3.39 12.23 -8.23
CA PRO A 64 -4.35 11.87 -9.27
C PRO A 64 -5.60 11.19 -8.72
N VAL A 65 -6.71 11.28 -9.46
CA VAL A 65 -7.94 10.57 -9.12
C VAL A 65 -7.71 9.08 -9.39
N THR A 66 -7.73 8.27 -8.33
CA THR A 66 -7.56 6.82 -8.39
C THR A 66 -8.90 6.10 -8.19
N GLN A 67 -8.94 4.84 -8.61
CA GLN A 67 -10.10 3.97 -8.44
C GLN A 67 -9.68 2.64 -7.82
N LEU A 68 -10.57 2.08 -7.01
CA LEU A 68 -10.44 0.75 -6.43
C LEU A 68 -11.67 -0.08 -6.77
N ASP A 69 -11.44 -1.20 -7.46
CA ASP A 69 -12.48 -2.16 -7.80
C ASP A 69 -12.42 -3.35 -6.84
N LEU A 70 -13.55 -3.63 -6.19
CA LEU A 70 -13.70 -4.76 -5.27
C LEU A 70 -14.75 -5.72 -5.83
N GLY A 71 -14.36 -6.99 -5.94
CA GLY A 71 -15.23 -8.08 -6.37
C GLY A 71 -16.19 -8.56 -5.29
N ARG A 72 -16.75 -9.75 -5.50
CA ARG A 72 -17.67 -10.40 -4.56
C ARG A 72 -16.92 -11.01 -3.38
N MET A 73 -17.54 -11.02 -2.20
CA MET A 73 -17.00 -11.61 -0.98
C MET A 73 -15.61 -11.06 -0.60
N THR A 74 -15.39 -9.76 -0.83
CA THR A 74 -14.17 -9.05 -0.49
C THR A 74 -14.39 -8.22 0.77
N GLU A 75 -13.36 -8.16 1.61
CA GLU A 75 -13.30 -7.29 2.78
C GLU A 75 -11.95 -6.54 2.76
N ILE A 76 -11.99 -5.21 2.86
CA ILE A 76 -10.81 -4.34 2.89
C ILE A 76 -11.04 -3.13 3.80
N VAL A 77 -9.98 -2.62 4.42
CA VAL A 77 -10.00 -1.36 5.18
C VAL A 77 -9.44 -0.26 4.30
N ILE A 78 -10.09 0.91 4.28
CA ILE A 78 -9.69 2.07 3.50
C ILE A 78 -8.67 2.91 4.30
N ASP A 79 -7.45 2.40 4.41
CA ASP A 79 -6.33 3.11 5.04
C ASP A 79 -5.59 4.02 4.04
N GLU A 80 -4.63 4.80 4.55
CA GLU A 80 -3.85 5.77 3.76
C GLU A 80 -3.12 5.17 2.55
N ASN A 81 -2.71 3.90 2.62
CA ASN A 81 -2.06 3.23 1.50
C ASN A 81 -3.05 2.87 0.40
N VAL A 82 -4.33 2.72 0.76
CA VAL A 82 -5.41 2.40 -0.18
C VAL A 82 -5.87 3.63 -0.92
N TYR A 83 -6.13 4.74 -0.23
CA TYR A 83 -6.66 5.96 -0.85
C TYR A 83 -5.59 6.99 -1.23
N GLY A 84 -4.44 7.00 -0.57
CA GLY A 84 -3.41 8.05 -0.72
C GLY A 84 -2.55 7.90 -1.98
N GLY A 85 -2.55 6.72 -2.62
CA GLY A 85 -1.64 6.42 -3.72
C GLY A 85 -0.16 6.54 -3.30
N VAL A 86 0.76 6.41 -4.27
CA VAL A 86 2.18 6.68 -4.02
C VAL A 86 2.40 8.19 -4.12
N ALA A 87 2.80 8.83 -3.03
CA ALA A 87 3.08 10.26 -3.02
C ALA A 87 4.19 10.59 -4.04
N PRO A 88 4.09 11.70 -4.78
CA PRO A 88 5.10 12.09 -5.77
C PRO A 88 6.49 12.25 -5.13
N GLU A 89 6.57 12.64 -3.87
CA GLU A 89 7.81 12.74 -3.10
C GLU A 89 8.55 11.40 -2.99
N VAL A 90 7.81 10.31 -2.73
CA VAL A 90 8.37 8.95 -2.69
C VAL A 90 8.90 8.53 -4.06
N VAL A 91 8.20 8.92 -5.14
CA VAL A 91 8.66 8.66 -6.51
C VAL A 91 9.92 9.47 -6.83
N THR A 92 10.00 10.74 -6.41
CA THR A 92 11.18 11.59 -6.64
C THR A 92 12.40 11.12 -5.86
N GLU A 93 12.22 10.64 -4.63
CA GLU A 93 13.32 10.09 -3.83
C GLU A 93 13.86 8.80 -4.45
N ALA A 94 12.96 7.88 -4.85
CA ALA A 94 13.34 6.66 -5.56
C ALA A 94 14.05 6.94 -6.90
N ALA A 95 13.61 7.97 -7.64
CA ALA A 95 14.26 8.37 -8.89
C ALA A 95 15.67 8.93 -8.62
N ALA A 96 15.83 9.80 -7.62
CA ALA A 96 17.13 10.36 -7.25
C ALA A 96 18.11 9.28 -6.79
N ASP A 97 17.65 8.24 -6.10
CA ASP A 97 18.50 7.11 -5.71
C ASP A 97 18.87 6.22 -6.91
N ALA A 98 17.95 6.01 -7.86
CA ALA A 98 18.26 5.29 -9.10
C ALA A 98 19.32 6.02 -9.94
N ASP A 99 19.27 7.36 -10.00
CA ASP A 99 20.27 8.17 -10.71
C ASP A 99 21.66 8.05 -10.08
N LYS A 100 21.75 8.07 -8.74
CA LYS A 100 23.03 7.88 -8.02
C LYS A 100 23.64 6.50 -8.29
N ILE A 101 22.83 5.45 -8.32
CA ILE A 101 23.29 4.09 -8.63
C ILE A 101 23.80 4.00 -10.08
N GLN A 102 23.10 4.64 -11.02
CA GLN A 102 23.55 4.70 -12.42
C GLN A 102 24.86 5.47 -12.56
N GLU A 103 25.02 6.58 -11.83
CA GLU A 103 26.25 7.37 -11.83
C GLU A 103 27.44 6.60 -11.22
N ALA A 104 27.23 5.89 -10.10
CA ALA A 104 28.25 5.05 -9.48
C ALA A 104 28.72 3.93 -10.41
N LEU A 105 27.78 3.26 -11.11
CA LEU A 105 28.11 2.22 -12.08
C LEU A 105 28.86 2.78 -13.30
N LEU A 106 28.52 3.99 -13.75
CA LEU A 106 29.17 4.64 -14.88
C LEU A 106 30.56 5.18 -14.55
N ALA A 107 30.76 5.65 -13.30
CA ALA A 107 32.06 6.08 -12.79
C ALA A 107 33.06 4.92 -12.64
N GLY A 108 32.57 3.67 -12.66
CA GLY A 108 33.40 2.47 -12.63
C GLY A 108 34.14 2.26 -11.30
N ASP A 109 33.68 2.90 -10.22
CA ASP A 109 34.32 2.89 -8.91
C ASP A 109 33.58 1.95 -7.95
N GLU A 110 33.48 0.68 -8.34
CA GLU A 110 33.19 -0.39 -7.38
C GLU A 110 34.10 -1.59 -7.68
N GLU A 111 35.27 -1.61 -7.05
CA GLU A 111 35.74 -2.87 -6.51
C GLU A 111 34.74 -3.25 -5.41
N ILE A 112 33.73 -4.04 -5.77
CA ILE A 112 32.86 -4.68 -4.81
C ILE A 112 33.73 -5.71 -4.08
N ASP A 113 34.36 -5.27 -2.98
CA ASP A 113 35.03 -6.16 -2.04
C ASP A 113 33.94 -6.94 -1.29
N LEU A 114 33.43 -7.97 -1.96
CA LEU A 114 32.63 -9.00 -1.32
C LEU A 114 33.59 -9.76 -0.41
N GLU A 115 33.56 -9.45 0.90
CA GLU A 115 34.24 -10.27 1.90
C GLU A 115 33.96 -11.75 1.58
N ALA A 116 35.03 -12.50 1.30
CA ALA A 116 34.92 -13.90 0.94
C ALA A 116 34.04 -14.59 1.98
N THR A 117 32.87 -15.07 1.54
CA THR A 117 32.00 -15.84 2.42
C THR A 117 32.82 -16.99 2.96
N ALA A 118 32.95 -17.06 4.28
CA ALA A 118 33.79 -18.00 5.02
C ALA A 118 33.27 -19.45 4.97
N ALA A 119 32.80 -19.93 3.81
CA ALA A 119 32.50 -21.33 3.54
C ALA A 119 33.80 -22.12 3.24
N GLY A 120 34.84 -21.90 4.04
CA GLY A 120 36.17 -22.45 3.83
C GLY A 120 36.94 -22.60 5.13
N GLY A 121 36.42 -23.40 6.06
CA GLY A 121 37.20 -24.01 7.16
C GLY A 121 36.65 -25.42 7.39
N ASP A 122 37.42 -26.50 7.45
CA ASP A 122 38.85 -26.69 7.65
C ASP A 122 39.34 -27.83 6.74
N ALA A 123 40.57 -27.71 6.23
CA ALA A 123 41.30 -28.83 5.64
C ALA A 123 41.80 -29.76 6.77
N GLY A 124 40.85 -30.46 7.41
CA GLY A 124 41.12 -31.45 8.43
C GLY A 124 41.55 -32.76 7.79
N ALA A 125 42.86 -32.95 7.65
CA ALA A 125 43.45 -34.25 7.34
C ALA A 125 43.03 -35.31 8.37
N GLY A 126 42.49 -36.43 7.91
CA GLY A 126 42.21 -37.60 8.74
C GLY A 126 41.65 -38.76 7.93
N GLY A 127 42.53 -39.58 7.34
CA GLY A 127 42.16 -40.87 6.77
C GLY A 127 41.89 -41.93 7.85
N GLY A 128 41.14 -42.98 7.49
CA GLY A 128 41.13 -44.24 8.22
C GLY A 128 39.77 -44.94 8.35
N HIS A 129 39.67 -46.07 7.63
CA HIS A 129 38.78 -47.24 7.79
C HIS A 129 37.33 -47.16 7.33
#